data_AF-A0A2C5YHZ0-F1
#
_entry.id   AF-A0A2C5YHZ0-F1
#
_cell.length_a   1.000
_cell.length_b   1.000
_cell.length_c   1.000
_cell.angle_alpha   90.00
_cell.angle_beta   90.00
_cell.angle_gamma   90.00
#
_symmetry.space_group_name_H-M   'P 1'
#
loop_
_entity.id
_entity.type
_entity.pdbx_description
1 polymer ?
#
loop_
_entity_poly.entity_id
_entity_poly.type
_entity_poly.pdbx_seq_one_letter_code
_entity_poly.pdbx_strand_id
1 'polypeptide(L)'
;MAPDDAPPPLTFDTLDAQDERRDAMALVADSIAQQRQVASLAIIFHPVCLASLVAASALVWRRNSDVGTSLTAVCGLVMAYLAAVRLVTSRFIGLAEGFRWQSFLSAPETDSGTNQDIVIAARFGDELIGTLVLRLLPPPTLHDAASAASQQTMSPKPPASDKTANPTLEGGSGLIRAWTTKLRYRNRGIGADLLRFAVAATRSVCGDSAPVSFASDHANSALPLPAMFTRPFVTRNQKAASALDHALGDYHDGLRSFKQASAPAT
;
A
#
# COMPACT_ATOMS: atom_id res chain seq x y z
N MET A 1 28.78 7.15 -35.43
CA MET A 1 28.28 8.01 -34.34
C MET A 1 26.82 7.65 -34.13
N ALA A 2 26.55 6.67 -33.26
CA ALA A 2 25.20 6.16 -33.03
C ALA A 2 24.44 7.10 -32.06
N PRO A 3 23.13 7.32 -32.25
CA PRO A 3 22.32 8.11 -31.34
C PRO A 3 21.87 7.23 -30.18
N ASP A 4 22.74 7.00 -29.18
CA ASP A 4 22.45 6.02 -28.11
C ASP A 4 22.76 6.54 -26.69
N ASP A 5 22.75 7.86 -26.50
CA ASP A 5 23.12 8.50 -25.21
C ASP A 5 21.97 9.29 -24.56
N ALA A 6 20.73 9.07 -25.01
CA ALA A 6 19.57 9.64 -24.33
C ALA A 6 19.23 8.77 -23.10
N PRO A 7 19.18 9.32 -21.87
CA PRO A 7 18.74 8.55 -20.72
C PRO A 7 17.32 8.02 -20.97
N PRO A 8 17.04 6.75 -20.65
CA PRO A 8 15.74 6.15 -20.97
C PRO A 8 14.61 6.95 -20.31
N PRO A 9 13.50 7.19 -21.04
CA PRO A 9 12.43 8.05 -20.55
C PRO A 9 11.69 7.39 -19.38
N LEU A 10 11.29 8.23 -18.42
CA LEU A 10 10.35 7.86 -17.38
C LEU A 10 8.93 8.15 -17.89
N THR A 11 8.10 7.11 -18.01
CA THR A 11 6.72 7.22 -18.52
C THR A 11 5.73 6.71 -17.48
N PHE A 12 4.53 7.30 -17.48
CA PHE A 12 3.43 6.90 -16.62
C PHE A 12 2.23 6.54 -17.48
N ASP A 13 1.85 5.26 -17.47
CA ASP A 13 0.81 4.72 -18.35
C ASP A 13 -0.24 3.96 -17.54
N THR A 14 -1.49 4.03 -17.99
CA THR A 14 -2.58 3.17 -17.49
C THR A 14 -2.47 1.80 -18.15
N LEU A 15 -2.43 0.74 -17.35
CA LEU A 15 -2.24 -0.62 -17.83
C LEU A 15 -3.57 -1.26 -18.22
N ASP A 16 -3.75 -1.49 -19.51
CA ASP A 16 -4.91 -2.20 -20.06
C ASP A 16 -4.61 -3.68 -20.35
N ALA A 17 -3.36 -3.99 -20.70
CA ALA A 17 -2.93 -5.36 -21.00
C ALA A 17 -2.84 -6.23 -19.74
N GLN A 18 -3.30 -7.48 -19.86
CA GLN A 18 -3.34 -8.43 -18.73
C GLN A 18 -1.93 -8.80 -18.22
N ASP A 19 -0.96 -8.94 -19.13
CA ASP A 19 0.43 -9.27 -18.77
C ASP A 19 1.09 -8.14 -17.98
N GLU A 20 0.89 -6.90 -18.39
CA GLU A 20 1.44 -5.74 -17.66
C GLU A 20 0.80 -5.58 -16.29
N ARG A 21 -0.51 -5.82 -16.17
CA ARG A 21 -1.20 -5.86 -14.88
C ARG A 21 -0.61 -6.93 -13.97
N ARG A 22 -0.26 -8.10 -14.51
CA ARG A 22 0.41 -9.16 -13.75
C ARG A 22 1.76 -8.70 -13.21
N ASP A 23 2.58 -8.04 -14.02
CA ASP A 23 3.89 -7.54 -13.60
C ASP A 23 3.77 -6.43 -12.54
N ALA A 24 2.79 -5.54 -12.69
CA ALA A 24 2.44 -4.55 -11.67
C ALA A 24 2.04 -5.22 -10.35
N MET A 25 1.19 -6.25 -10.41
CA MET A 25 0.77 -6.97 -9.20
C MET A 25 1.90 -7.77 -8.57
N ALA A 26 2.83 -8.30 -9.37
CA ALA A 26 4.05 -8.92 -8.87
C ALA A 26 4.90 -7.90 -8.08
N LEU A 27 5.00 -6.65 -8.54
CA LEU A 27 5.69 -5.59 -7.79
C LEU A 27 4.98 -5.24 -6.47
N VAL A 28 3.64 -5.26 -6.44
CA VAL A 28 2.87 -5.09 -5.19
C VAL A 28 3.14 -6.25 -4.24
N ALA A 29 3.08 -7.48 -4.72
CA ALA A 29 3.36 -8.68 -3.93
C ALA A 29 4.79 -8.70 -3.37
N ASP A 30 5.78 -8.28 -4.16
CA ASP A 30 7.15 -8.11 -3.70
C ASP A 30 7.26 -7.07 -2.57
N SER A 31 6.51 -5.96 -2.66
CA SER A 31 6.45 -4.95 -1.60
C SER A 31 5.89 -5.53 -0.28
N ILE A 32 4.86 -6.37 -0.36
CA ILE A 32 4.29 -7.09 0.78
C ILE A 32 5.34 -8.08 1.33
N ALA A 33 6.04 -8.81 0.47
CA ALA A 33 7.11 -9.71 0.90
C ALA A 33 8.25 -8.95 1.61
N GLN A 34 8.60 -7.75 1.15
CA GLN A 34 9.58 -6.87 1.80
C GLN A 34 9.14 -6.44 3.21
N GLN A 35 7.83 -6.34 3.49
CA GLN A 35 7.34 -6.02 4.85
C GLN A 35 7.80 -7.07 5.88
N ARG A 36 8.00 -8.33 5.47
CA ARG A 36 8.54 -9.38 6.35
C ARG A 36 9.92 -9.03 6.90
N GLN A 37 10.78 -8.41 6.10
CA GLN A 37 12.11 -8.02 6.53
C GLN A 37 12.07 -6.85 7.51
N VAL A 38 11.14 -5.91 7.31
CA VAL A 38 10.94 -4.81 8.27
C VAL A 38 10.37 -5.36 9.58
N ALA A 39 9.42 -6.29 9.51
CA ALA A 39 8.86 -6.97 10.68
C ALA A 39 9.92 -7.72 11.49
N SER A 40 10.79 -8.49 10.83
CA SER A 40 11.85 -9.25 11.50
C SER A 40 12.83 -8.32 12.22
N LEU A 41 13.27 -7.24 11.56
CA LEU A 41 14.14 -6.24 12.18
C LEU A 41 13.45 -5.53 13.36
N ALA A 42 12.17 -5.18 13.23
CA ALA A 42 11.40 -4.54 14.29
C ALA A 42 11.32 -5.41 15.55
N ILE A 43 11.18 -6.72 15.39
CA ILE A 43 11.15 -7.68 16.50
C ILE A 43 12.56 -7.88 17.07
N ILE A 44 13.57 -8.12 16.21
CA ILE A 44 14.95 -8.39 16.63
C ILE A 44 15.51 -7.25 17.47
N PHE A 45 15.28 -6.01 17.03
CA PHE A 45 15.79 -4.80 17.69
C PHE A 45 14.83 -4.20 18.71
N HIS A 46 13.76 -4.92 19.09
CA HIS A 46 12.87 -4.42 20.13
C HIS A 46 13.56 -4.48 21.51
N PRO A 47 13.51 -3.40 22.32
CA PRO A 47 14.27 -3.32 23.57
C PRO A 47 13.93 -4.43 24.56
N VAL A 48 12.65 -4.84 24.63
CA VAL A 48 12.20 -5.95 25.49
C VAL A 48 12.80 -7.30 25.05
N CYS A 49 12.93 -7.53 23.74
CA CYS A 49 13.48 -8.78 23.20
C CYS A 49 15.00 -8.84 23.36
N LEU A 50 15.70 -7.71 23.19
CA LEU A 50 17.12 -7.61 23.48
C LEU A 50 17.40 -7.77 24.98
N ALA A 51 16.59 -7.15 25.84
CA ALA A 51 16.73 -7.29 27.29
C ALA A 51 16.53 -8.74 27.75
N SER A 52 15.55 -9.47 27.20
CA SER A 52 15.34 -10.88 27.53
C SER A 52 16.49 -11.77 27.06
N LEU A 53 17.04 -11.50 25.87
CA LEU A 53 18.21 -12.23 25.35
C LEU A 53 19.45 -11.99 26.22
N VAL A 54 19.71 -10.73 26.62
CA VAL A 54 20.84 -10.37 27.50
C VAL A 54 20.67 -10.99 28.88
N ALA A 55 19.46 -10.93 29.46
CA ALA A 55 19.17 -11.55 30.75
C ALA A 55 19.37 -13.08 30.73
N ALA A 56 18.91 -13.75 29.66
CA ALA A 56 19.12 -15.17 29.47
C ALA A 56 20.60 -15.52 29.26
N SER A 57 21.34 -14.69 28.52
CA SER A 57 22.79 -14.86 28.33
C SER A 57 23.56 -14.70 29.65
N ALA A 58 23.19 -13.71 30.47
CA ALA A 58 23.78 -13.50 31.79
C ALA A 58 23.49 -14.67 32.75
N LEU A 59 22.29 -15.27 32.66
CA LEU A 59 21.93 -16.46 33.42
C LEU A 59 22.77 -17.68 33.01
N VAL A 60 22.99 -17.88 31.71
CA VAL A 60 23.86 -18.94 31.17
C VAL A 60 25.30 -18.76 31.65
N TRP A 61 25.81 -17.51 31.61
CA TRP A 61 27.14 -17.18 32.10
C TRP A 61 27.30 -17.45 33.60
N ARG A 62 26.29 -17.10 34.41
CA ARG A 62 26.34 -17.32 35.86
C ARG A 62 26.31 -18.80 36.24
N ARG A 63 25.72 -19.66 35.40
CA ARG A 63 25.52 -21.09 35.69
C ARG A 63 26.68 -21.98 35.24
N ASN A 64 27.49 -21.53 34.29
CA ASN A 64 28.61 -22.30 33.74
C ASN A 64 29.94 -21.67 34.16
N SER A 65 30.82 -22.47 34.77
CA SER A 65 32.18 -22.05 35.11
C SER A 65 33.12 -21.99 33.89
N ASP A 66 32.82 -22.79 32.86
CA ASP A 66 33.68 -22.94 31.70
C ASP A 66 33.29 -21.98 30.57
N VAL A 67 34.28 -21.23 30.08
CA VAL A 67 34.11 -20.22 29.01
C VAL A 67 33.65 -20.87 27.69
N GLY A 68 34.19 -22.04 27.34
CA GLY A 68 33.84 -22.75 26.10
C GLY A 68 32.39 -23.23 26.06
N THR A 69 31.92 -23.80 27.18
CA THR A 69 30.52 -24.25 27.34
C THR A 69 29.56 -23.06 27.32
N SER A 70 29.94 -21.96 27.99
CA SER A 70 29.16 -20.71 28.00
C SER A 70 29.02 -20.11 26.59
N LEU A 71 30.10 -20.08 25.81
CA LEU A 71 30.10 -19.53 24.45
C LEU A 71 29.16 -20.33 23.52
N THR A 72 29.25 -21.65 23.55
CA THR A 72 28.38 -22.53 22.74
C THR A 72 26.91 -22.41 23.14
N ALA A 73 26.62 -22.31 24.44
CA ALA A 73 25.27 -22.13 24.95
C ALA A 73 24.65 -20.78 24.57
N VAL A 74 25.44 -19.68 24.63
CA VAL A 74 24.99 -18.36 24.15
C VAL A 74 24.76 -18.37 22.64
N CYS A 75 25.62 -19.02 21.86
CA CYS A 75 25.41 -19.18 20.42
C CYS A 75 24.10 -19.93 20.13
N GLY A 76 23.86 -21.05 20.81
CA GLY A 76 22.61 -21.81 20.71
C GLY A 76 21.38 -20.99 21.10
N LEU A 77 21.49 -20.18 22.16
CA LEU A 77 20.44 -19.27 22.61
C LEU A 77 20.12 -18.19 21.57
N VAL A 78 21.14 -17.59 20.95
CA VAL A 78 20.97 -16.62 19.85
C VAL A 78 20.31 -17.29 18.65
N MET A 79 20.72 -18.50 18.27
CA MET A 79 20.10 -19.26 17.19
C MET A 79 18.64 -19.59 17.48
N ALA A 80 18.32 -20.02 18.71
CA ALA A 80 16.95 -20.28 19.14
C ALA A 80 16.09 -19.00 19.13
N TYR A 81 16.66 -17.87 19.54
CA TYR A 81 16.01 -16.55 19.48
C TYR A 81 15.66 -16.16 18.04
N LEU A 82 16.62 -16.23 17.12
CA LEU A 82 16.39 -15.91 15.71
C LEU A 82 15.38 -16.87 15.05
N ALA A 83 15.40 -18.16 15.42
CA ALA A 83 14.41 -19.13 14.98
C ALA A 83 12.99 -18.79 15.49
N ALA A 84 12.86 -18.38 16.76
CA ALA A 84 11.57 -17.93 17.31
C ALA A 84 11.03 -16.69 16.57
N VAL A 85 11.89 -15.69 16.29
CA VAL A 85 11.50 -14.53 15.47
C VAL A 85 11.03 -14.97 14.08
N ARG A 86 11.74 -15.92 13.45
CA ARG A 86 11.36 -16.47 12.15
C ARG A 86 9.99 -17.17 12.18
N LEU A 87 9.68 -17.89 13.25
CA LEU A 87 8.36 -18.51 13.43
C LEU A 87 7.25 -17.47 13.60
N VAL A 88 7.46 -16.43 14.41
CA VAL A 88 6.47 -15.35 14.59
C VAL A 88 6.24 -14.59 13.27
N THR A 89 7.30 -14.32 12.52
CA THR A 89 7.22 -13.61 11.23
C THR A 89 6.70 -14.47 10.08
N SER A 90 6.62 -15.80 10.24
CA SER A 90 6.09 -16.71 9.22
C SER A 90 4.63 -16.40 8.85
N ARG A 91 3.84 -15.77 9.75
CA ARG A 91 2.46 -15.37 9.45
C ARG A 91 2.35 -14.34 8.32
N PHE A 92 3.39 -13.55 8.06
CA PHE A 92 3.45 -12.66 6.89
C PHE A 92 3.55 -13.41 5.57
N ILE A 93 4.18 -14.59 5.57
CA ILE A 93 4.31 -15.43 4.38
C ILE A 93 2.93 -15.92 3.96
N GLY A 94 2.11 -16.39 4.90
CA GLY A 94 0.74 -16.80 4.63
C GLY A 94 -0.15 -15.67 4.09
N LEU A 95 0.07 -14.42 4.53
CA LEU A 95 -0.63 -13.26 3.97
C LEU A 95 -0.20 -12.96 2.52
N ALA A 96 1.10 -13.08 2.23
CA ALA A 96 1.62 -12.90 0.87
C ALA A 96 1.16 -14.04 -0.06
N GLU A 97 1.13 -15.28 0.41
CA GLU A 97 0.59 -16.44 -0.33
C GLU A 97 -0.92 -16.34 -0.53
N GLY A 98 -1.63 -15.75 0.43
CA GLY A 98 -3.07 -15.47 0.34
C GLY A 98 -3.41 -14.28 -0.56
N PHE A 99 -2.43 -13.47 -0.97
CA PHE A 99 -2.64 -12.33 -1.86
C PHE A 99 -2.90 -12.80 -3.30
N ARG A 100 -4.16 -13.15 -3.58
CA ARG A 100 -4.63 -13.47 -4.93
C ARG A 100 -4.89 -12.17 -5.69
N TRP A 101 -3.96 -11.82 -6.58
CA TRP A 101 -4.01 -10.59 -7.37
C TRP A 101 -5.33 -10.41 -8.16
N GLN A 102 -5.96 -11.50 -8.58
CA GLN A 102 -7.25 -11.50 -9.30
C GLN A 102 -8.41 -11.01 -8.43
N SER A 103 -8.55 -11.58 -7.22
CA SER A 103 -9.55 -11.11 -6.24
C SER A 103 -9.16 -9.80 -5.58
N PHE A 104 -7.89 -9.38 -5.73
CA PHE A 104 -7.50 -8.03 -5.35
C PHE A 104 -8.03 -7.05 -6.38
N LEU A 105 -7.68 -7.16 -7.66
CA LEU A 105 -8.17 -6.23 -8.69
C LEU A 105 -9.71 -6.27 -8.87
N SER A 106 -10.34 -7.40 -8.57
CA SER A 106 -11.80 -7.53 -8.52
C SER A 106 -12.27 -7.52 -7.07
N ALA A 107 -12.77 -6.39 -6.56
CA ALA A 107 -13.71 -6.46 -5.44
C ALA A 107 -14.84 -7.45 -5.80
N PRO A 108 -15.30 -8.26 -4.84
CA PRO A 108 -16.06 -9.49 -5.12
C PRO A 108 -17.25 -9.22 -6.02
N GLU A 109 -17.42 -10.12 -7.01
CA GLU A 109 -18.55 -10.25 -7.94
C GLU A 109 -19.88 -10.53 -7.21
N THR A 110 -20.27 -9.67 -6.27
CA THR A 110 -21.55 -9.77 -5.57
C THR A 110 -22.39 -8.51 -5.70
N ASP A 111 -21.90 -7.45 -6.34
CA ASP A 111 -22.80 -6.43 -6.88
C ASP A 111 -22.24 -5.74 -8.12
N SER A 112 -22.83 -6.08 -9.27
CA SER A 112 -23.07 -5.21 -10.42
C SER A 112 -21.98 -4.17 -10.77
N GLY A 113 -20.93 -4.61 -11.46
CA GLY A 113 -20.32 -3.93 -12.61
C GLY A 113 -19.75 -2.51 -12.50
N THR A 114 -19.64 -1.91 -11.32
CA THR A 114 -19.43 -0.43 -11.23
C THR A 114 -18.05 0.02 -10.74
N ASN A 115 -17.28 -0.83 -10.06
CA ASN A 115 -15.99 -0.42 -9.48
C ASN A 115 -14.82 -1.01 -10.27
N GLN A 116 -14.41 -0.35 -11.36
CA GLN A 116 -13.21 -0.74 -12.11
C GLN A 116 -11.95 -0.20 -11.42
N ASP A 117 -11.02 -1.10 -11.09
CA ASP A 117 -9.70 -0.75 -10.56
C ASP A 117 -8.78 -0.34 -11.73
N ILE A 118 -8.41 0.94 -11.77
CA ILE A 118 -7.44 1.51 -12.72
C ILE A 118 -6.03 1.26 -12.18
N VAL A 119 -5.19 0.61 -12.97
CA VAL A 119 -3.80 0.34 -12.62
C VAL A 119 -2.90 1.32 -13.36
N ILE A 120 -2.18 2.16 -12.63
CA ILE A 120 -1.20 3.11 -13.17
C ILE A 120 0.19 2.53 -12.92
N ALA A 121 1.04 2.51 -13.93
CA ALA A 121 2.43 2.07 -13.82
C ALA A 121 3.39 3.19 -14.16
N ALA A 122 4.53 3.20 -13.45
CA ALA A 122 5.69 3.99 -13.81
C ALA A 122 6.73 3.06 -14.44
N ARG A 123 7.15 3.39 -15.67
CA ARG A 123 8.18 2.66 -16.44
C ARG A 123 9.41 3.52 -16.63
N PHE A 124 10.59 2.94 -16.49
CA PHE A 124 11.86 3.56 -16.86
C PHE A 124 12.48 2.74 -17.99
N GLY A 125 12.39 3.25 -19.21
CA GLY A 125 12.63 2.42 -20.40
C GLY A 125 11.62 1.27 -20.46
N ASP A 126 12.10 0.03 -20.53
CA ASP A 126 11.24 -1.16 -20.54
C ASP A 126 10.93 -1.72 -19.14
N GLU A 127 11.52 -1.16 -18.09
CA GLU A 127 11.37 -1.71 -16.75
C GLU A 127 10.24 -1.04 -15.97
N LEU A 128 9.32 -1.85 -15.45
CA LEU A 128 8.30 -1.41 -14.49
C LEU A 128 8.96 -1.11 -13.13
N ILE A 129 8.95 0.16 -12.72
CA ILE A 129 9.63 0.65 -11.51
C ILE A 129 8.67 1.03 -10.38
N GLY A 130 7.40 1.28 -10.70
CA GLY A 130 6.38 1.65 -9.73
C GLY A 130 4.99 1.32 -10.23
N THR A 131 4.05 1.17 -9.30
CA THR A 131 2.65 0.92 -9.63
C THR A 131 1.73 1.49 -8.54
N LEU A 132 0.56 1.92 -8.98
CA LEU A 132 -0.54 2.38 -8.16
C LEU A 132 -1.84 1.75 -8.66
N VAL A 133 -2.67 1.25 -7.74
CA VAL A 133 -4.01 0.75 -8.04
C VAL A 133 -5.02 1.72 -7.45
N LEU A 134 -5.82 2.33 -8.32
CA LEU A 134 -6.85 3.31 -8.02
C LEU A 134 -8.22 2.70 -8.28
N ARG A 135 -9.13 2.80 -7.32
CA ARG A 135 -10.54 2.48 -7.48
C ARG A 135 -11.34 3.77 -7.47
N LEU A 136 -12.14 4.00 -8.50
CA LEU A 136 -13.12 5.07 -8.49
C LEU A 136 -14.42 4.55 -7.89
N LEU A 137 -14.94 5.26 -6.90
CA LEU A 137 -16.21 4.97 -6.25
C LEU A 137 -17.26 6.00 -6.70
N PRO A 138 -18.49 5.57 -6.99
CA PRO A 138 -19.60 6.50 -7.22
C PRO A 138 -19.91 7.33 -5.96
N PRO A 139 -20.58 8.49 -6.09
CA PRO A 139 -21.00 9.28 -4.95
C PRO A 139 -21.87 8.44 -4.01
N PRO A 140 -21.71 8.54 -2.68
CA PRO A 140 -22.58 7.85 -1.74
C PRO A 140 -24.01 8.33 -1.96
N THR A 141 -24.90 7.43 -2.37
CA THR A 141 -26.31 7.78 -2.48
C THR A 141 -26.86 7.99 -1.06
N LEU A 142 -27.81 8.91 -0.89
CA LEU A 142 -28.38 9.27 0.42
C LEU A 142 -28.97 8.05 1.18
N HIS A 143 -29.22 6.93 0.50
CA HIS A 143 -29.70 5.68 1.08
C HIS A 143 -28.59 4.84 1.75
N ASP A 144 -27.34 4.95 1.32
CA ASP A 144 -26.20 4.21 1.88
C ASP A 144 -25.66 4.86 3.17
N ALA A 145 -25.71 6.19 3.24
CA ALA A 145 -25.30 6.96 4.42
C ALA A 145 -26.19 6.68 5.66
N ALA A 146 -27.49 6.43 5.45
CA ALA A 146 -28.40 6.04 6.52
C ALA A 146 -28.15 4.61 7.03
N SER A 147 -27.69 3.71 6.15
CA SER A 147 -27.43 2.30 6.48
C SER A 147 -26.10 2.08 7.22
N ALA A 148 -25.14 3.01 7.09
CA ALA A 148 -23.89 2.99 7.87
C ALA A 148 -24.09 3.37 9.35
N ALA A 149 -25.16 4.11 9.68
CA ALA A 149 -25.48 4.50 11.05
C ALA A 149 -26.21 3.41 11.87
N SER A 150 -26.68 2.34 11.21
CA SER A 150 -27.48 1.28 11.83
C SER A 150 -26.88 -0.12 11.64
N GLN A 151 -25.56 -0.28 11.81
CA GLN A 151 -24.93 -1.61 11.91
C GLN A 151 -24.91 -2.12 13.36
N GLN A 152 -26.07 -2.53 13.85
CA GLN A 152 -26.16 -3.59 14.86
C GLN A 152 -27.42 -4.41 14.60
N THR A 153 -27.23 -5.73 14.49
CA THR A 153 -28.22 -6.81 14.37
C THR A 153 -28.64 -7.28 12.95
N MET A 154 -27.96 -8.36 12.54
CA MET A 154 -28.33 -9.52 11.72
C MET A 154 -29.47 -9.46 10.67
N SER A 155 -29.13 -9.94 9.47
CA SER A 155 -29.90 -10.27 8.25
C SER A 155 -31.20 -11.11 8.46
N PRO A 156 -32.06 -11.41 7.43
CA PRO A 156 -31.91 -11.18 5.97
C PRO A 156 -33.19 -10.75 5.16
N LYS A 157 -32.98 -10.32 3.89
CA LYS A 157 -33.95 -10.14 2.74
C LYS A 157 -34.75 -8.80 2.78
N PRO A 158 -35.12 -8.07 1.69
CA PRO A 158 -35.59 -8.45 0.31
C PRO A 158 -35.13 -7.46 -0.83
N PRO A 159 -35.95 -7.04 -1.82
CA PRO A 159 -36.29 -7.66 -3.11
C PRO A 159 -35.75 -6.90 -4.36
N ALA A 160 -36.01 -7.48 -5.53
CA ALA A 160 -35.77 -6.91 -6.86
C ALA A 160 -36.48 -5.57 -7.09
N SER A 161 -35.77 -4.58 -7.63
CA SER A 161 -36.37 -3.50 -8.43
C SER A 161 -35.33 -2.91 -9.39
N ASP A 162 -35.63 -3.06 -10.67
CA ASP A 162 -34.99 -2.42 -11.82
C ASP A 162 -34.77 -0.92 -11.61
N LYS A 163 -33.56 -0.46 -11.93
CA LYS A 163 -33.32 0.76 -12.72
C LYS A 163 -31.86 0.84 -13.12
N THR A 164 -31.62 0.52 -14.39
CA THR A 164 -30.40 0.75 -15.16
C THR A 164 -30.09 2.24 -15.21
N ALA A 165 -29.52 2.79 -14.14
CA ALA A 165 -28.89 4.09 -14.16
C ALA A 165 -27.40 3.84 -14.41
N ASN A 166 -26.88 4.30 -15.55
CA ASN A 166 -25.43 4.44 -15.71
C ASN A 166 -24.94 5.29 -14.52
N PRO A 167 -24.12 4.75 -13.61
CA PRO A 167 -23.65 5.52 -12.48
C PRO A 167 -22.72 6.60 -13.02
N THR A 168 -23.21 7.83 -13.08
CA THR A 168 -22.35 8.99 -13.31
C THR A 168 -21.36 9.06 -12.15
N LEU A 169 -20.08 8.90 -12.46
CA LEU A 169 -18.99 8.98 -11.47
C LEU A 169 -18.76 10.41 -10.97
N GLU A 170 -19.49 11.39 -11.51
CA GLU A 170 -19.47 12.80 -11.11
C GLU A 170 -19.90 12.95 -9.64
N GLY A 171 -19.03 13.57 -8.83
CA GLY A 171 -19.20 13.63 -7.37
C GLY A 171 -18.70 12.39 -6.62
N GLY A 172 -18.10 11.43 -7.31
CA GLY A 172 -17.47 10.25 -6.74
C GLY A 172 -16.16 10.51 -6.01
N SER A 173 -15.48 9.44 -5.59
CA SER A 173 -14.21 9.50 -4.85
C SER A 173 -13.18 8.50 -5.36
N GLY A 174 -11.90 8.80 -5.17
CA GLY A 174 -10.78 7.92 -5.51
C GLY A 174 -10.23 7.19 -4.29
N LEU A 175 -10.13 5.87 -4.37
CA LEU A 175 -9.50 5.02 -3.35
C LEU A 175 -8.20 4.39 -3.87
N ILE A 176 -7.09 4.69 -3.22
CA ILE A 176 -5.79 4.08 -3.53
C ILE A 176 -5.70 2.76 -2.76
N ARG A 177 -5.73 1.64 -3.50
CA ARG A 177 -5.68 0.29 -2.93
C ARG A 177 -4.28 -0.27 -2.86
N ALA A 178 -3.40 0.12 -3.78
CA ALA A 178 -1.99 -0.21 -3.71
C ALA A 178 -1.14 0.95 -4.23
N TRP A 179 0.01 1.15 -3.62
CA TRP A 179 1.00 2.11 -4.06
C TRP A 179 2.38 1.60 -3.66
N THR A 180 3.24 1.40 -4.65
CA THR A 180 4.59 0.90 -4.40
C THR A 180 5.56 1.33 -5.50
N THR A 181 6.82 1.41 -5.12
CA THR A 181 7.95 1.62 -6.03
C THR A 181 9.06 0.63 -5.67
N LYS A 182 9.78 0.15 -6.69
CA LYS A 182 10.97 -0.68 -6.54
C LYS A 182 11.96 0.01 -5.61
N LEU A 183 12.55 -0.76 -4.68
CA LEU A 183 13.39 -0.23 -3.60
C LEU A 183 14.50 0.70 -4.10
N ARG A 184 15.17 0.32 -5.20
CA ARG A 184 16.27 1.08 -5.81
C ARG A 184 15.87 2.42 -6.44
N TYR A 185 14.58 2.61 -6.72
CA TYR A 185 14.00 3.84 -7.28
C TYR A 185 13.23 4.66 -6.24
N ARG A 186 13.26 4.27 -4.96
CA ARG A 186 12.68 5.08 -3.88
C ARG A 186 13.50 6.36 -3.66
N ASN A 187 12.85 7.38 -3.10
CA ASN A 187 13.43 8.71 -2.87
C ASN A 187 13.85 9.46 -4.15
N ARG A 188 13.25 9.12 -5.30
CA ARG A 188 13.47 9.79 -6.60
C ARG A 188 12.27 10.59 -7.10
N GLY A 189 11.24 10.79 -6.27
CA GLY A 189 10.02 11.50 -6.67
C GLY A 189 8.96 10.64 -7.37
N ILE A 190 9.33 9.52 -8.01
CA ILE A 190 8.44 8.63 -8.77
C ILE A 190 7.15 8.26 -8.02
N GLY A 191 7.28 7.95 -6.72
CA GLY A 191 6.11 7.60 -5.91
C GLY A 191 5.14 8.78 -5.73
N ALA A 192 5.66 10.00 -5.56
CA ALA A 192 4.85 11.21 -5.46
C ALA A 192 4.20 11.53 -6.81
N ASP A 193 4.91 11.34 -7.92
CA ASP A 193 4.35 11.53 -9.26
C ASP A 193 3.20 10.56 -9.54
N LEU A 194 3.33 9.28 -9.17
CA LEU A 194 2.22 8.32 -9.23
C LEU A 194 0.98 8.80 -8.47
N LEU A 195 1.17 9.40 -7.29
CA LEU A 195 0.06 9.97 -6.51
C LEU A 195 -0.56 11.18 -7.20
N ARG A 196 0.25 12.07 -7.80
CA ARG A 196 -0.24 13.22 -8.59
C ARG A 196 -1.06 12.76 -9.80
N PHE A 197 -0.60 11.74 -10.52
CA PHE A 197 -1.35 11.13 -11.62
C PHE A 197 -2.66 10.51 -11.14
N ALA A 198 -2.67 9.82 -9.99
CA ALA A 198 -3.90 9.26 -9.42
C ALA A 198 -4.91 10.35 -9.02
N VAL A 199 -4.44 11.45 -8.44
CA VAL A 199 -5.28 12.61 -8.10
C VAL A 199 -5.86 13.23 -9.36
N ALA A 200 -5.04 13.47 -10.39
CA ALA A 200 -5.49 14.02 -11.67
C ALA A 200 -6.52 13.11 -12.35
N ALA A 201 -6.25 11.80 -12.41
CA ALA A 201 -7.16 10.80 -12.98
C ALA A 201 -8.50 10.71 -12.22
N THR A 202 -8.45 10.79 -10.88
CA THR A 202 -9.68 10.80 -10.08
C THR A 202 -10.50 12.04 -10.40
N ARG A 203 -9.89 13.22 -10.44
CA ARG A 203 -10.61 14.48 -10.62
C ARG A 203 -11.09 14.69 -12.05
N SER A 204 -10.39 14.15 -13.05
CA SER A 204 -10.88 14.18 -14.44
C SER A 204 -12.16 13.37 -14.63
N VAL A 205 -12.38 12.32 -13.82
CA VAL A 205 -13.55 11.44 -13.93
C VAL A 205 -14.65 11.82 -12.92
N CYS A 206 -14.28 12.14 -11.68
CA CYS A 206 -15.21 12.38 -10.58
C CYS A 206 -15.45 13.87 -10.26
N GLY A 207 -14.71 14.79 -10.92
CA GLY A 207 -14.81 16.23 -10.73
C GLY A 207 -13.68 16.83 -9.88
N ASP A 208 -13.48 18.15 -10.00
CA ASP A 208 -12.35 18.90 -9.43
C ASP A 208 -12.18 18.74 -7.91
N SER A 209 -13.27 18.50 -7.18
CA SER A 209 -13.29 18.39 -5.72
C SER A 209 -13.44 16.95 -5.21
N ALA A 210 -13.29 15.95 -6.10
CA ALA A 210 -13.38 14.54 -5.73
C ALA A 210 -12.32 14.18 -4.66
N PRO A 211 -12.73 13.63 -3.50
CA PRO A 211 -11.78 13.25 -2.47
C PRO A 211 -10.98 12.02 -2.90
N VAL A 212 -9.68 12.01 -2.56
CA VAL A 212 -8.78 10.87 -2.80
C VAL A 212 -8.21 10.41 -1.46
N SER A 213 -8.32 9.12 -1.16
CA SER A 213 -7.82 8.56 0.10
C SER A 213 -7.25 7.15 -0.08
N PHE A 214 -6.45 6.68 0.88
CA PHE A 214 -6.01 5.29 0.90
C PHE A 214 -7.15 4.39 1.39
N ALA A 215 -7.37 3.26 0.72
CA ALA A 215 -8.36 2.28 1.14
C ALA A 215 -7.99 1.67 2.51
N SER A 216 -8.98 1.39 3.37
CA SER A 216 -8.72 0.78 4.68
C SER A 216 -8.08 -0.60 4.60
N ASP A 217 -8.35 -1.33 3.50
CA ASP A 217 -7.85 -2.66 3.17
C ASP A 217 -6.71 -2.63 2.12
N HIS A 218 -5.97 -1.52 2.02
CA HIS A 218 -4.90 -1.38 1.02
C HIS A 218 -3.84 -2.50 1.14
N ALA A 219 -3.11 -2.79 0.06
CA ALA A 219 -2.18 -3.94 -0.03
C ALA A 219 -1.17 -4.04 1.14
N ASN A 220 -0.68 -2.90 1.62
CA ASN A 220 0.26 -2.79 2.73
C ASN A 220 -0.37 -2.57 4.13
N SER A 221 -1.70 -2.69 4.27
CA SER A 221 -2.46 -2.36 5.51
C SER A 221 -2.40 -3.47 6.55
N ALA A 222 -2.23 -4.72 6.10
CA ALA A 222 -2.27 -5.88 6.96
C ALA A 222 -1.09 -5.88 7.95
N LEU A 223 -1.42 -5.86 9.24
CA LEU A 223 -0.46 -5.81 10.35
C LEU A 223 -0.70 -7.00 11.29
N PRO A 224 -0.27 -8.22 10.92
CA PRO A 224 -0.39 -9.41 11.77
C PRO A 224 0.66 -9.41 12.90
N LEU A 225 0.92 -8.25 13.52
CA LEU A 225 1.90 -8.08 14.59
C LEU A 225 1.26 -7.43 15.81
N PRO A 226 1.68 -7.82 17.03
CA PRO A 226 1.35 -7.10 18.24
C PRO A 226 1.73 -5.62 18.14
N ALA A 227 0.93 -4.75 18.76
CA ALA A 227 1.08 -3.29 18.70
C ALA A 227 2.48 -2.78 19.09
N MET A 228 3.21 -3.51 19.94
CA MET A 228 4.60 -3.16 20.31
C MET A 228 5.58 -3.15 19.13
N PHE A 229 5.31 -3.90 18.06
CA PHE A 229 6.19 -4.00 16.88
C PHE A 229 5.69 -3.20 15.66
N THR A 230 4.56 -2.51 15.76
CA THR A 230 3.93 -1.84 14.60
C THR A 230 4.53 -0.47 14.27
N ARG A 231 5.34 0.11 15.17
CA ARG A 231 5.87 1.49 15.04
C ARG A 231 6.50 1.80 13.67
N PRO A 232 7.36 0.95 13.07
CA PRO A 232 7.92 1.22 11.75
C PRO A 232 6.86 1.31 10.65
N PHE A 233 5.81 0.50 10.74
CA PHE A 233 4.71 0.48 9.79
C PHE A 233 3.81 1.71 9.94
N VAL A 234 3.48 2.10 11.17
CA VAL A 234 2.74 3.35 11.45
C VAL A 234 3.49 4.55 10.89
N THR A 235 4.80 4.63 11.13
CA THR A 235 5.65 5.71 10.60
C THR A 235 5.64 5.73 9.08
N ARG A 236 5.67 4.56 8.42
CA ARG A 236 5.59 4.45 6.96
C ARG A 236 4.22 4.88 6.43
N ASN A 237 3.14 4.49 7.09
CA ASN A 237 1.78 4.88 6.70
C ASN A 237 1.55 6.38 6.87
N GLN A 238 2.08 6.99 7.94
CA GLN A 238 2.07 8.45 8.11
C GLN A 238 2.82 9.17 7.00
N LYS A 239 3.99 8.66 6.59
CA LYS A 239 4.72 9.20 5.43
C LYS A 239 3.93 9.06 4.13
N ALA A 240 3.21 7.96 3.96
CA ALA A 240 2.35 7.75 2.80
C ALA A 240 1.17 8.73 2.77
N ALA A 241 0.50 8.92 3.90
CA ALA A 241 -0.57 9.90 4.06
C ALA A 241 -0.07 11.32 3.75
N SER A 242 1.06 11.72 4.34
CA SER A 242 1.67 13.01 4.06
C SER A 242 2.04 13.17 2.58
N ALA A 243 2.54 12.14 1.91
CA ALA A 243 2.83 12.21 0.46
C ALA A 243 1.57 12.41 -0.40
N LEU A 244 0.45 11.81 -0.01
CA LEU A 244 -0.84 12.05 -0.66
C LEU A 244 -1.34 13.47 -0.43
N ASP A 245 -1.23 13.99 0.80
CA ASP A 245 -1.60 15.37 1.12
C ASP A 245 -0.80 16.38 0.28
N HIS A 246 0.50 16.14 0.09
CA HIS A 246 1.34 16.97 -0.79
C HIS A 246 0.86 16.89 -2.25
N ALA A 247 0.56 15.69 -2.77
CA ALA A 247 0.06 15.53 -4.14
C ALA A 247 -1.29 16.25 -4.36
N LEU A 248 -2.17 16.24 -3.36
CA LEU A 248 -3.43 16.99 -3.38
C LEU A 248 -3.20 18.51 -3.37
N GLY A 249 -2.23 18.99 -2.58
CA GLY A 249 -1.82 20.40 -2.55
C GLY A 249 -1.25 20.87 -3.89
N ASP A 250 -0.30 20.11 -4.45
CA ASP A 250 0.34 20.43 -5.74
C ASP A 250 -0.69 20.54 -6.87
N TYR A 251 -1.69 19.66 -6.88
CA TYR A 251 -2.77 19.72 -7.88
C TYR A 251 -3.61 21.00 -7.73
N HIS A 252 -3.95 21.40 -6.49
CA HIS A 252 -4.69 22.64 -6.24
C HIS A 252 -3.91 23.88 -6.68
N ASP A 253 -2.60 23.92 -6.41
CA ASP A 253 -1.74 25.04 -6.79
C ASP A 253 -1.56 25.14 -8.31
N GLY A 254 -1.47 23.99 -8.99
CA GLY A 254 -1.48 23.91 -10.45
C GLY A 254 -2.77 24.46 -11.05
N LEU A 255 -3.93 24.08 -10.52
CA LEU A 255 -5.23 24.61 -10.96
C LEU A 255 -5.36 26.12 -10.74
N ARG A 256 -4.89 26.63 -9.59
CA ARG A 256 -4.90 28.07 -9.30
C ARG A 256 -4.02 28.84 -10.28
N SER A 257 -2.82 28.34 -10.54
CA SER A 257 -1.88 28.95 -11.48
C SER A 257 -2.47 29.00 -12.90
N PHE A 258 -3.12 27.92 -13.34
CA PHE A 258 -3.79 27.87 -14.64
C PHE A 258 -4.98 28.86 -14.72
N LYS A 259 -5.82 28.94 -13.68
CA LYS A 259 -6.92 29.92 -13.61
C LYS A 259 -6.43 31.37 -13.61
N GLN A 260 -5.32 31.65 -12.94
CA GLN A 260 -4.71 32.99 -12.93
C GLN A 260 -4.09 33.36 -14.29
N ALA A 261 -3.46 32.40 -14.99
CA ALA A 261 -2.89 32.62 -16.32
C ALA A 261 -3.95 32.77 -17.42
N SER A 262 -5.14 32.20 -17.23
CA SER A 262 -6.27 32.28 -18.17
C SER A 262 -7.23 33.44 -17.91
N ALA A 263 -7.06 34.18 -16.81
CA ALA A 263 -7.83 35.38 -16.53
C ALA A 263 -7.42 36.50 -17.51
N PRO A 264 -8.37 37.16 -18.20
CA PRO A 264 -8.04 38.24 -19.12
C PRO A 264 -7.38 39.39 -18.36
N ALA A 265 -6.20 39.81 -18.83
CA ALA A 265 -5.54 41.02 -18.36
C ALA A 265 -6.49 42.19 -18.57
N THR A 266 -6.98 42.75 -17.47
CA THR A 266 -7.90 43.90 -17.44
C THR A 266 -7.11 45.20 -17.40
#